data_AF-A0A1L7XCK5-F1
#
_entry.id   AF-A0A1L7XCK5-F1
#
_cell.length_a   1.000
_cell.length_b   1.000
_cell.length_c   1.000
_cell.angle_alpha   90.00
_cell.angle_beta   90.00
_cell.angle_gamma   90.00
#
_symmetry.space_group_name_H-M   'P 1'
#
loop_
_entity.id
_entity.type
_entity.pdbx_description
1 polymer ?
#
loop_
_entity_poly.entity_id
_entity_poly.type
_entity_poly.pdbx_seq_one_letter_code
_entity_poly.pdbx_strand_id
1 'polypeptide(L)'
;MSPQRNSLPKPLILSIVAFLGLIALFTLLKNPGKQNSPEGLTGGMTHIFMEEFKNEEDRKYYLEKDPVHLAFVKSIGDVVKKAQVVDFTPGVF
;
A
#
# COMPACT_ATOMS: atom_id res chain seq x y z
N MET A 1 28.03 16.01 -20.99
CA MET A 1 28.27 15.40 -19.66
C MET A 1 27.10 15.83 -18.79
N SER A 2 26.03 15.04 -18.74
CA SER A 2 24.83 15.41 -17.97
C SER A 2 25.09 15.23 -16.48
N PRO A 3 24.59 16.11 -15.61
CA PRO A 3 24.88 16.06 -14.18
C PRO A 3 24.37 14.74 -13.60
N GLN A 4 25.24 14.07 -12.84
CA GLN A 4 24.90 12.91 -12.01
C GLN A 4 23.72 13.32 -11.12
N ARG A 5 22.53 12.84 -11.49
CA ARG A 5 21.30 13.03 -10.74
C ARG A 5 21.52 12.27 -9.44
N ASN A 6 21.91 13.00 -8.38
CA ASN A 6 22.05 12.46 -7.03
C ASN A 6 20.90 11.50 -6.77
N SER A 7 21.21 10.20 -6.71
CA SER A 7 20.21 9.16 -6.52
C SER A 7 19.74 9.26 -5.09
N LEU A 8 18.68 10.06 -4.87
CA LEU A 8 17.87 9.96 -3.67
C LEU A 8 17.62 8.48 -3.39
N PRO A 9 17.68 8.02 -2.13
CA PRO A 9 17.36 6.64 -1.79
C PRO A 9 16.02 6.30 -2.43
N LYS A 10 16.01 5.24 -3.26
CA LYS A 10 14.81 4.87 -4.01
C LYS A 10 13.74 4.50 -2.99
N PRO A 11 12.56 5.16 -2.99
CA PRO A 11 11.51 4.86 -2.03
C PRO A 11 11.07 3.41 -2.21
N LEU A 12 10.79 2.73 -1.11
CA LEU A 12 10.21 1.39 -1.14
C LEU A 12 8.70 1.55 -1.09
N ILE A 13 7.99 1.08 -2.12
CA ILE A 13 6.54 1.23 -2.19
C ILE A 13 5.89 -0.09 -1.80
N LEU A 14 5.03 -0.03 -0.80
CA LEU A 14 4.13 -1.11 -0.44
C LEU A 14 2.76 -0.75 -1.00
N SER A 15 2.33 -1.43 -2.06
CA SER A 15 0.95 -1.36 -2.54
C SER A 15 0.13 -2.45 -1.87
N ILE A 16 -0.80 -2.05 -1.01
CA ILE A 16 -1.82 -2.95 -0.46
C ILE A 16 -3.09 -2.74 -1.28
N VAL A 17 -3.45 -3.71 -2.12
CA VAL A 17 -4.71 -3.72 -2.85
C VAL A 17 -5.71 -4.54 -2.03
N ALA A 18 -6.65 -3.89 -1.34
CA ALA A 18 -7.62 -4.57 -0.48
C ALA A 18 -9.07 -4.25 -0.86
N PHE A 19 -9.91 -5.28 -0.90
CA PHE A 19 -11.37 -5.15 -1.05
C PHE A 19 -11.99 -4.86 0.32
N LEU A 20 -12.56 -3.68 0.54
CA LEU A 20 -13.26 -3.35 1.79
C LEU A 20 -14.70 -2.87 1.55
N GLY A 21 -15.63 -3.48 2.28
CA GLY A 21 -17.06 -3.18 2.30
C GLY A 21 -17.50 -2.18 3.38
N LEU A 22 -16.60 -1.45 4.05
CA LEU A 22 -17.00 -0.40 5.00
C LEU A 22 -15.96 0.72 5.12
N ILE A 23 -16.45 1.96 5.04
CA ILE A 23 -15.73 3.20 4.68
C ILE A 23 -15.08 3.96 5.85
N ALA A 24 -15.11 3.46 7.09
CA ALA A 24 -14.93 4.36 8.25
C ALA A 24 -13.56 4.38 8.98
N LEU A 25 -12.48 3.74 8.50
CA LEU A 25 -11.20 3.73 9.24
C LEU A 25 -9.95 3.90 8.38
N PHE A 26 -10.00 4.83 7.42
CA PHE A 26 -8.96 5.02 6.38
C PHE A 26 -7.90 6.09 6.66
N THR A 27 -7.84 6.67 7.86
CA THR A 27 -6.96 7.81 8.17
C THR A 27 -5.46 7.47 8.27
N LEU A 28 -5.07 6.22 8.06
CA LEU A 28 -3.71 5.72 8.30
C LEU A 28 -2.97 5.28 7.04
N LEU A 29 -3.68 5.15 5.92
CA LEU A 29 -3.08 4.80 4.63
C LEU A 29 -2.92 6.07 3.81
N LYS A 30 -1.72 6.32 3.30
CA LYS A 30 -1.53 7.40 2.34
C LYS A 30 -2.25 7.04 1.02
N ASN A 31 -2.90 8.03 0.41
CA ASN A 31 -3.47 7.95 -0.94
C ASN A 31 -4.46 6.79 -1.20
N PRO A 32 -5.63 6.73 -0.53
CA PRO A 32 -6.67 5.79 -0.90
C PRO A 32 -7.22 6.09 -2.31
N GLY A 33 -7.32 5.07 -3.15
CA GLY A 33 -7.87 5.17 -4.50
C GLY A 33 -9.04 4.20 -4.72
N LYS A 34 -10.13 4.68 -5.32
CA LYS A 34 -11.21 3.80 -5.79
C LYS A 34 -10.85 3.29 -7.19
N GLN A 35 -11.03 1.99 -7.42
CA GLN A 35 -10.92 1.42 -8.75
C GLN A 35 -11.94 2.11 -9.68
N ASN A 36 -11.46 2.57 -10.83
CA ASN A 36 -12.26 3.27 -11.84
C ASN A 36 -11.90 2.86 -13.28
N SER A 37 -10.99 1.90 -13.47
CA SER A 37 -10.64 1.39 -14.79
C SER A 37 -11.84 0.65 -15.41
N PRO A 38 -12.19 0.94 -16.68
CA PRO A 38 -13.27 0.27 -17.39
C PRO A 38 -12.86 -1.10 -17.95
N GLU A 39 -11.59 -1.50 -17.85
CA GLU A 39 -11.04 -2.66 -18.54
C GLU A 39 -11.51 -4.01 -17.96
N GLY A 40 -12.14 -4.02 -16.78
CA GLY A 40 -12.70 -5.23 -16.18
C GLY A 40 -11.66 -6.24 -15.66
N LEU A 41 -10.36 -5.92 -15.74
CA LEU A 41 -9.25 -6.78 -15.31
C LEU A 41 -8.89 -6.63 -13.82
N THR A 42 -9.81 -6.13 -13.00
CA THR A 42 -9.54 -5.75 -11.61
C THR A 42 -9.42 -6.94 -10.66
N GLY A 43 -9.76 -8.15 -11.13
CA GLY A 43 -9.79 -9.35 -10.29
C GLY A 43 -10.75 -9.23 -9.09
N GLY A 44 -11.76 -8.37 -9.23
CA GLY A 44 -12.74 -8.04 -8.19
C GLY A 44 -12.30 -6.96 -7.21
N MET A 45 -11.12 -6.35 -7.37
CA MET A 45 -10.64 -5.30 -6.47
C MET A 45 -11.37 -3.98 -6.68
N THR A 46 -11.73 -3.31 -5.58
CA THR A 46 -12.53 -2.07 -5.60
C THR A 46 -11.76 -0.86 -5.07
N HIS A 47 -10.75 -1.09 -4.24
CA HIS A 47 -9.93 -0.04 -3.64
C HIS A 47 -8.46 -0.44 -3.68
N ILE A 48 -7.61 0.57 -3.79
CA ILE A 48 -6.16 0.46 -3.75
C ILE A 48 -5.62 1.43 -2.69
N PHE A 49 -4.61 0.99 -1.96
CA PHE A 49 -3.89 1.78 -0.98
C PHE A 49 -2.40 1.69 -1.29
N MET A 50 -1.71 2.82 -1.19
CA MET A 50 -0.29 2.91 -1.51
C MET A 50 0.44 3.60 -0.37
N GLU A 51 1.33 2.86 0.30
CA GLU A 51 2.19 3.41 1.32
C GLU A 51 3.64 3.47 0.80
N GLU A 52 4.27 4.62 0.98
CA GLU A 52 5.65 4.84 0.56
C GLU A 52 6.55 4.96 1.78
N PHE A 53 7.59 4.13 1.82
CA PHE A 53 8.60 4.14 2.87
C PHE A 53 9.91 4.70 2.34
N LYS A 54 10.61 5.47 3.19
CA LYS A 54 11.91 6.05 2.85
C LYS A 54 13.03 5.01 2.84
N ASN A 55 12.89 3.96 3.65
CA ASN A 55 13.86 2.90 3.85
C ASN A 55 13.15 1.61 4.30
N GLU A 56 13.90 0.52 4.41
CA GLU A 56 13.37 -0.78 4.79
C GLU A 56 13.05 -0.88 6.29
N GLU A 57 13.76 -0.12 7.13
CA GLU A 57 13.55 -0.08 8.58
C GLU A 57 12.19 0.51 8.95
N ASP A 58 11.78 1.59 8.27
CA ASP A 58 10.48 2.24 8.42
C ASP A 58 9.35 1.28 8.01
N ARG A 59 9.54 0.55 6.90
CA ARG A 59 8.60 -0.50 6.47
C ARG A 59 8.50 -1.59 7.53
N LYS A 60 9.63 -2.08 8.02
CA LYS A 60 9.67 -3.14 9.04
C LYS A 60 8.98 -2.72 10.33
N TYR A 61 9.22 -1.49 10.78
CA TYR A 61 8.52 -0.93 11.93
C TYR A 61 7.01 -0.89 11.71
N TYR A 62 6.55 -0.40 10.55
CA TYR A 62 5.14 -0.33 10.21
C TYR A 62 4.47 -1.72 10.21
N LEU A 63 5.12 -2.74 9.63
CA LEU A 63 4.57 -4.09 9.54
C LEU A 63 4.57 -4.83 10.89
N GLU A 64 5.62 -4.68 11.69
CA GLU A 64 5.85 -5.54 12.86
C GLU A 64 5.56 -4.87 14.20
N LYS A 65 5.67 -3.53 14.28
CA LYS A 65 5.73 -2.80 15.54
C LYS A 65 4.71 -1.68 15.67
N ASP A 66 4.21 -1.14 14.57
CA ASP A 66 3.21 -0.08 14.63
C ASP A 66 1.90 -0.63 15.23
N PRO A 67 1.54 -0.23 16.46
CA PRO A 67 0.34 -0.75 17.12
C PRO A 67 -0.93 -0.42 16.34
N VAL A 68 -0.90 0.64 15.55
CA VAL A 68 -2.04 1.10 14.77
C VAL A 68 -2.25 0.22 13.53
N HIS A 69 -1.17 -0.08 12.79
CA HIS A 69 -1.21 -1.06 11.70
C HIS A 69 -1.63 -2.45 12.18
N LEU A 70 -1.05 -2.92 13.29
CA LEU A 70 -1.38 -4.23 13.86
C LEU A 70 -2.83 -4.33 14.32
N ALA A 71 -3.39 -3.25 14.89
CA ALA A 71 -4.80 -3.19 15.23
C ALA A 71 -5.69 -3.23 13.99
N PHE A 72 -5.30 -2.53 12.92
CA PHE A 72 -6.00 -2.53 11.65
C PHE A 72 -6.07 -3.94 11.04
N VAL A 73 -4.92 -4.62 10.88
CA VAL A 73 -4.86 -6.00 10.34
C VAL A 73 -5.77 -6.96 11.12
N LYS A 74 -5.85 -6.81 12.44
CA LYS A 74 -6.76 -7.60 13.29
C LYS A 74 -8.25 -7.26 13.07
N SER A 75 -8.57 -6.00 12.81
CA SER A 75 -9.97 -5.55 12.61
C SER A 75 -10.54 -5.87 11.23
N ILE A 76 -9.71 -6.01 10.19
CA ILE A 76 -10.21 -6.07 8.81
C ILE A 76 -10.65 -7.46 8.35
N GLY A 77 -10.33 -8.52 9.10
CA GLY A 77 -10.54 -9.91 8.67
C GLY A 77 -11.99 -10.22 8.27
N ASP A 78 -12.96 -9.70 9.01
CA ASP A 78 -14.38 -9.98 8.78
C ASP A 78 -15.03 -9.06 7.72
N VAL A 79 -14.35 -7.98 7.32
CA VAL A 79 -14.85 -6.98 6.36
C VAL A 79 -14.17 -7.06 4.99
N VAL A 80 -13.05 -7.78 4.89
CA VAL A 80 -12.29 -7.98 3.65
C VAL A 80 -12.62 -9.32 3.02
N LYS A 81 -13.23 -9.27 1.83
CA LYS A 81 -13.47 -10.48 1.04
C LYS A 81 -12.21 -11.01 0.36
N LYS A 82 -11.30 -10.12 -0.03
CA LYS A 82 -10.05 -10.43 -0.73
C LYS A 82 -9.03 -9.31 -0.54
N ALA A 83 -7.78 -9.66 -0.27
CA ALA A 83 -6.65 -8.75 -0.24
C ALA A 83 -5.51 -9.29 -1.10
N GLN A 84 -4.73 -8.37 -1.68
CA GLN A 84 -3.50 -8.64 -2.40
C GLN A 84 -2.48 -7.58 -1.98
N VAL A 85 -1.30 -8.03 -1.57
CA VAL A 85 -0.22 -7.16 -1.15
C VAL A 85 0.91 -7.30 -2.16
N VAL A 86 1.41 -6.17 -2.66
CA VAL A 86 2.49 -6.09 -3.64
C VAL A 86 3.50 -5.05 -3.19
N ASP A 87 4.69 -5.53 -2.82
CA ASP A 87 5.85 -4.70 -2.52
C ASP A 87 6.67 -4.50 -3.79
N PHE A 88 7.04 -3.26 -4.09
CA PHE A 88 7.92 -2.98 -5.22
C PHE A 88 8.80 -1.76 -4.97
N THR A 89 9.94 -1.74 -5.66
CA THR A 89 10.84 -0.58 -5.68
C THR A 89 10.73 0.09 -7.06
N PRO A 90 10.34 1.38 -7.14
CA PRO A 90 10.29 2.08 -8.41
C PRO A 90 11.62 1.99 -9.17
N GLY A 91 11.54 1.57 -10.43
CA GLY A 91 12.70 1.43 -11.31
C GLY A 91 13.55 0.18 -11.08
N VAL A 92 12.99 -0.84 -10.41
CA VAL A 92 13.54 -2.21 -10.37
C VAL A 92 12.55 -3.11 -11.13
N PHE A 93 13.04 -3.82 -12.15
CA PHE A 93 12.24 -4.64 -13.08
C PHE A 93 12.68 -6.10 -13.03
#